data_AF-A0A931ZEH6-F1
#
_entry.id   AF-A0A931ZEH6-F1
#
_cell.length_a   1.000
_cell.length_b   1.000
_cell.length_c   1.000
_cell.angle_alpha   90.00
_cell.angle_beta   90.00
_cell.angle_gamma   90.00
#
_symmetry.space_group_name_H-M   'P 1'
#
loop_
_entity.id
_entity.type
_entity.pdbx_description
1 polymer ?
#
loop_
_entity_poly.entity_id
_entity_poly.type
_entity_poly.pdbx_seq_one_letter_code
_entity_poly.pdbx_strand_id
1 'polypeptide(L)' 'MEKSKNLTNLSIIIGLLGVLALVGAWVAGAAGTVLGMNQQHLYWDAAVLLLAAIWLKLGAIYHKS' A
#
# COMPACT_ATOMS: atom_id res chain seq x y z
N MET A 1 -19.85 -9.93 -13.74
CA MET A 1 -19.31 -8.55 -13.80
C MET A 1 -19.12 -7.89 -12.42
N GLU A 2 -19.60 -8.49 -11.33
CA GLU A 2 -19.61 -7.88 -9.98
C GLU A 2 -18.28 -8.05 -9.19
N LYS A 3 -17.48 -9.07 -9.49
CA LYS A 3 -16.20 -9.35 -8.79
C LYS A 3 -15.06 -8.40 -9.17
N SER A 4 -15.03 -7.86 -10.39
CA SER A 4 -13.92 -7.02 -10.88
C SER A 4 -13.91 -5.62 -10.27
N LYS A 5 -15.09 -5.08 -9.94
CA LYS A 5 -15.25 -3.73 -9.34
C LYS A 5 -14.66 -3.67 -7.93
N ASN A 6 -14.81 -4.76 -7.16
CA ASN A 6 -14.28 -4.86 -5.80
C ASN A 6 -12.74 -4.96 -5.79
N LEU A 7 -12.14 -5.68 -6.74
CA LEU A 7 -10.68 -5.81 -6.83
C LEU A 7 -9.99 -4.49 -7.18
N THR A 8 -10.58 -3.70 -8.08
CA THR A 8 -10.07 -2.37 -8.42
C THR A 8 -10.16 -1.41 -7.25
N ASN A 9 -11.31 -1.35 -6.55
CA ASN A 9 -11.45 -0.52 -5.36
C ASN A 9 -10.47 -0.93 -4.26
N LEU A 10 -10.27 -2.23 -4.04
CA LEU A 10 -9.31 -2.74 -3.07
C LEU A 10 -7.87 -2.33 -3.42
N SER A 11 -7.49 -2.37 -4.70
CA SER A 11 -6.16 -1.90 -5.14
C SER A 11 -5.92 -0.41 -4.84
N ILE A 12 -6.97 0.42 -4.93
CA ILE A 12 -6.89 1.86 -4.64
C ILE A 12 -6.70 2.06 -3.13
N ILE A 13 -7.46 1.34 -2.30
CA ILE A 13 -7.37 1.42 -0.83
C ILE A 13 -5.98 0.95 -0.36
N ILE A 14 -5.49 -0.17 -0.87
CA ILE A 14 -4.17 -0.70 -0.51
C ILE A 14 -3.06 0.27 -0.98
N GLY A 15 -3.20 0.87 -2.16
CA GLY A 15 -2.27 1.90 -2.64
C GLY A 15 -2.25 3.14 -1.76
N LEU A 16 -3.42 3.63 -1.33
CA LEU A 16 -3.55 4.75 -0.39
C LEU A 16 -2.92 4.45 0.97
N LEU A 17 -3.14 3.25 1.51
CA LEU A 17 -2.51 2.80 2.75
C LEU A 17 -0.99 2.70 2.63
N GLY A 18 -0.46 2.26 1.49
CA GLY A 18 0.98 2.25 1.23
C GLY A 18 1.59 3.66 1.21
N VAL A 19 0.90 4.63 0.58
CA VAL A 19 1.33 6.04 0.61
C VAL A 19 1.28 6.61 2.02
N LEU A 20 0.23 6.32 2.79
CA LEU A 20 0.10 6.75 4.19
C LEU A 20 1.20 6.14 5.08
N ALA A 21 1.56 4.88 4.88
CA ALA A 21 2.68 4.24 5.57
C ALA A 21 4.02 4.90 5.22
N LEU A 22 4.21 5.33 3.97
CA LEU A 22 5.42 6.04 3.53
C LEU A 22 5.52 7.45 4.13
N VAL A 23 4.39 8.16 4.22
CA VAL A 23 4.30 9.44 4.93
C VAL A 23 4.55 9.23 6.42
N GLY A 24 4.02 8.18 7.02
CA GLY A 24 4.29 7.79 8.41
C GLY A 24 5.78 7.50 8.65
N ALA A 25 6.43 6.76 7.77
CA ALA A 25 7.88 6.53 7.81
C ALA A 25 8.68 7.84 7.70
N TRP A 26 8.25 8.75 6.82
CA TRP A 26 8.88 10.05 6.66
C TRP A 26 8.77 10.92 7.92
N VAL A 27 7.58 10.95 8.55
CA VAL A 27 7.32 11.70 9.79
C VAL A 27 8.02 11.06 10.99
N ALA A 28 8.17 9.74 11.04
CA ALA A 28 8.91 9.05 12.09
C ALA A 28 10.38 9.49 12.16
N GLY A 29 11.03 9.69 11.01
CA GLY A 29 12.44 10.05 10.95
C GLY A 29 13.38 8.99 11.56
N ALA A 30 14.69 9.27 11.57
CA ALA A 30 15.76 8.31 11.89
C ALA A 30 15.70 7.68 13.30
N ALA A 31 15.02 8.32 14.25
CA ALA A 31 14.96 7.88 15.64
C ALA A 31 13.56 7.98 16.27
N GLY A 32 12.54 8.38 15.50
CA GLY A 32 11.18 8.50 16.00
C GLY A 32 10.35 7.25 15.75
N THR A 33 9.31 7.09 16.56
CA THR A 33 8.31 6.05 16.39
C THR A 33 6.99 6.69 15.97
N VAL A 34 6.36 6.15 14.93
CA VAL A 34 4.99 6.54 14.54
C VAL A 34 4.09 5.38 14.85
N LEU A 35 3.06 5.62 15.67
CA LEU A 35 2.17 4.59 16.21
C LEU A 35 2.91 3.45 16.94
N GLY A 36 4.06 3.76 17.55
CA GLY A 36 4.90 2.77 18.24
C GLY A 36 5.76 1.91 17.32
N MET A 37 5.72 2.12 16.00
CA MET A 37 6.55 1.40 15.03
C MET A 37 7.79 2.20 14.64
N ASN A 38 8.91 1.48 14.50
CA ASN A 38 10.17 2.05 14.03
C ASN A 38 10.11 2.37 12.52
N GLN A 39 10.88 3.36 12.08
CA GLN A 39 10.94 3.83 10.69
C GLN A 39 11.19 2.70 9.68
N GLN A 40 12.07 1.75 10.02
CA GLN A 40 12.37 0.60 9.14
C GLN A 40 11.14 -0.30 8.91
N HIS A 41 10.31 -0.50 9.94
CA HIS A 41 9.07 -1.27 9.82
C HIS A 41 8.07 -0.54 8.92
N LEU A 42 7.89 0.77 9.12
CA LEU A 42 7.01 1.58 8.28
C LEU A 42 7.46 1.61 6.81
N TYR A 43 8.77 1.63 6.54
CA TYR A 43 9.29 1.51 5.17
C TYR A 43 9.00 0.14 4.53
N TRP A 44 9.20 -0.94 5.28
CA TRP A 44 8.88 -2.29 4.80
C TRP A 44 7.39 -2.46 4.52
N ASP A 45 6.53 -1.98 5.42
CA ASP A 45 5.07 -1.99 5.23
C ASP A 45 4.66 -1.16 4.01
N ALA A 46 5.21 0.05 3.87
CA ALA A 46 4.94 0.91 2.72
C ALA A 46 5.35 0.23 1.40
N ALA A 47 6.53 -0.40 1.36
CA ALA A 47 7.02 -1.09 0.17
C ALA A 47 6.11 -2.29 -0.20
N VAL A 48 5.77 -3.13 0.77
CA VAL A 48 4.90 -4.31 0.56
C VAL A 48 3.50 -3.88 0.11
N LEU A 49 2.92 -2.86 0.75
CA LEU A 49 1.60 -2.33 0.38
C LEU A 49 1.60 -1.73 -1.03
N LEU A 50 2.64 -0.99 -1.42
CA LEU A 50 2.75 -0.46 -2.79
C LEU A 50 2.90 -1.59 -3.82
N LEU A 51 3.77 -2.56 -3.57
CA LEU A 51 3.97 -3.73 -4.43
C LEU A 51 2.68 -4.54 -4.59
N ALA A 52 1.95 -4.78 -3.49
CA ALA A 52 0.66 -5.46 -3.50
C ALA A 52 -0.40 -4.67 -4.29
N ALA A 53 -0.44 -3.35 -4.14
CA ALA A 53 -1.36 -2.49 -4.90
C ALA A 53 -1.08 -2.54 -6.41
N ILE A 54 0.20 -2.49 -6.80
CA ILE A 54 0.62 -2.61 -8.22
C ILE A 54 0.25 -3.99 -8.76
N TRP A 55 0.51 -5.06 -8.01
CA TRP A 55 0.20 -6.43 -8.42
C TRP A 55 -1.31 -6.66 -8.60
N LEU A 56 -2.12 -6.15 -7.67
CA LEU A 56 -3.59 -6.19 -7.78
C LEU A 56 -4.10 -5.37 -8.97
N LYS A 57 -3.48 -4.21 -9.25
CA LYS A 57 -3.82 -3.43 -10.46
C LYS A 57 -3.47 -4.18 -11.74
N LEU A 58 -2.28 -4.78 -11.82
CA LEU A 58 -1.86 -5.57 -12.98
C LEU A 58 -2.79 -6.77 -13.19
N GLY A 59 -3.11 -7.51 -12.13
CA GLY A 59 -4.08 -8.62 -12.20
C GLY A 59 -5.47 -8.16 -12.63
N ALA A 60 -5.93 -6.99 -12.15
CA ALA A 60 -7.20 -6.42 -12.57
C ALA A 60 -7.20 -5.98 -14.05
N ILE A 61 -6.07 -5.50 -14.58
CA ILE A 61 -5.93 -5.15 -16.01
C ILE A 61 -5.92 -6.43 -16.86
N TYR A 62 -5.10 -7.43 -16.49
CA TYR A 62 -5.02 -8.71 -17.21
C TYR A 62 -6.36 -9.45 -17.24
N HIS A 63 -7.13 -9.43 -16.15
CA HIS A 63 -8.45 -10.07 -16.11
C HIS A 63 -9.53 -9.30 -16.91
N LYS A 64 -9.28 -8.04 -17.25
CA LYS A 64 -10.20 -7.22 -18.05
C LYS A 64 -9.91 -7.27 -19.55
N SER A 65 -8.77 -7.84 -19.96
CA SER A 65 -8.34 -7.93 -21.37
C SER A 65 -8.85 -9.19 -22.05
#